data_AF-A0A8J5ZVE9-F1
#
_entry.id   AF-A0A8J5ZVE9-F1
#
_cell.length_a   1.000
_cell.length_b   1.000
_cell.length_c   1.000
_cell.angle_alpha   90.00
_cell.angle_beta   90.00
_cell.angle_gamma   90.00
#
_symmetry.space_group_name_H-M   'P 1'
#
loop_
_entity.id
_entity.type
_entity.pdbx_description
1 polymer ?
#
loop_
_entity_poly.entity_id
_entity_poly.type
_entity_poly.pdbx_seq_one_letter_code
_entity_poly.pdbx_strand_id
1 'polypeptide(L)'
;MVPCLHPSVSELLPGESAKYDDNKKVKGILGYTEDQVVSCDFNSGTQSSTFDPGAVTALSDYFVKLISGDDDAFGYRNRVVDPMVHMASKE
;
A
#
# COMPACT_ATOMS: atom_id res chain seq x y z
N MET A 1 -0.70 32.73 -17.42
CA MET A 1 -0.26 31.93 -16.27
C MET A 1 -0.52 30.48 -16.63
N VAL A 2 0.49 29.82 -17.19
CA VAL A 2 0.40 28.41 -17.61
C VAL A 2 0.74 27.59 -16.36
N PRO A 3 -0.10 26.64 -15.90
CA PRO A 3 0.27 25.80 -14.79
C PRO A 3 1.49 24.99 -15.21
N CYS A 4 2.55 25.07 -14.42
CA CYS A 4 3.78 24.34 -14.62
C CYS A 4 3.44 22.85 -14.75
N LEU A 5 3.76 22.28 -15.91
CA LEU A 5 3.70 20.85 -16.15
C LEU A 5 4.78 20.21 -15.27
N HIS A 6 4.39 19.72 -14.10
CA HIS A 6 5.25 18.81 -13.36
C HIS A 6 5.36 17.52 -14.20
N PRO A 7 6.56 16.96 -14.45
CA PRO A 7 6.66 15.61 -15.00
C PRO A 7 5.73 14.70 -14.17
N SER A 8 4.84 13.99 -14.85
CA SER A 8 3.62 13.50 -14.21
C SER A 8 3.89 12.25 -13.38
N VAL A 9 3.45 12.30 -12.13
CA VAL A 9 3.36 11.17 -11.16
C VAL A 9 2.71 9.91 -11.76
N SER A 10 2.03 10.02 -12.91
CA SER A 10 1.44 8.93 -13.67
C SER A 10 2.39 7.78 -14.02
N GLU A 11 3.71 8.02 -14.06
CA GLU A 11 4.71 6.96 -14.29
C GLU A 11 5.28 6.34 -12.99
N LEU A 12 4.89 6.82 -11.80
CA LEU A 12 5.20 6.18 -10.51
C LEU A 12 4.07 5.25 -10.01
N LEU A 13 3.24 4.83 -10.97
CA LEU A 13 2.61 3.51 -11.13
C LEU A 13 1.35 3.17 -10.30
N PRO A 14 0.19 3.50 -10.86
CA PRO A 14 -1.06 2.75 -10.67
C PRO A 14 -0.94 1.28 -11.16
N GLY A 15 -0.13 1.04 -12.20
CA GLY A 15 -0.02 -0.27 -12.86
C GLY A 15 0.98 -1.26 -12.26
N GLU A 16 1.87 -0.87 -11.35
CA GLU A 16 2.76 -1.81 -10.64
C GLU A 16 2.24 -2.16 -9.25
N SER A 17 1.69 -1.19 -8.52
CA SER A 17 1.09 -1.38 -7.19
C SER A 17 -0.07 -2.38 -7.21
N ALA A 18 -0.98 -2.28 -8.19
CA ALA A 18 -2.01 -3.30 -8.43
C ALA A 18 -1.42 -4.70 -8.73
N LYS A 19 -0.24 -4.78 -9.37
CA LYS A 19 0.45 -6.06 -9.57
C LYS A 19 0.99 -6.63 -8.25
N TYR A 20 1.24 -5.83 -7.21
CA TYR A 20 1.69 -6.35 -5.92
C TYR A 20 0.57 -7.09 -5.19
N ASP A 21 -0.68 -6.60 -5.26
CA ASP A 21 -1.83 -7.34 -4.71
C ASP A 21 -1.99 -8.71 -5.41
N ASP A 22 -1.76 -8.75 -6.72
CA ASP A 22 -1.72 -9.98 -7.50
C ASP A 22 -0.39 -10.76 -7.45
N ASN A 23 0.64 -10.19 -6.81
CA ASN A 23 1.93 -10.86 -6.66
C ASN A 23 1.82 -11.89 -5.53
N LYS A 24 2.01 -13.17 -5.87
CA LYS A 24 1.97 -14.29 -4.91
C LYS A 24 2.81 -14.08 -3.65
N LYS A 25 3.86 -13.24 -3.71
CA LYS A 25 4.72 -12.97 -2.56
C LYS A 25 4.10 -12.05 -1.50
N VAL A 26 3.24 -11.10 -1.88
CA VAL A 26 2.67 -10.10 -0.96
C VAL A 26 1.14 -10.04 -0.99
N LYS A 27 0.50 -10.95 -1.72
CA LYS A 27 -0.95 -11.09 -1.77
C LYS A 27 -1.57 -11.21 -0.38
N GLY A 28 -2.53 -10.34 -0.10
CA GLY A 28 -3.20 -10.22 1.19
C GLY A 28 -2.39 -9.49 2.27
N ILE A 29 -1.08 -9.28 2.08
CA ILE A 29 -0.20 -8.49 2.98
C ILE A 29 -0.25 -7.02 2.59
N LEU A 30 -0.01 -6.72 1.31
CA LEU A 30 -0.02 -5.37 0.75
C LEU A 30 -1.22 -5.20 -0.17
N GLY A 31 -2.10 -4.28 0.20
CA GLY A 31 -3.28 -3.93 -0.55
C GLY A 31 -3.06 -2.72 -1.44
N TYR A 32 -4.01 -2.54 -2.35
CA TYR A 32 -4.05 -1.42 -3.26
C TYR A 32 -5.47 -0.89 -3.37
N THR A 33 -5.62 0.44 -3.40
CA THR A 33 -6.92 1.07 -3.65
C THR A 33 -6.74 2.31 -4.52
N GLU A 34 -7.67 2.55 -5.43
CA GLU A 34 -7.79 3.82 -6.18
C GLU A 34 -8.99 4.65 -5.71
N ASP A 35 -9.72 4.16 -4.70
CA ASP A 35 -10.88 4.82 -4.14
C ASP A 35 -10.46 6.02 -3.27
N GLN A 36 -11.30 7.06 -3.22
CA GLN A 36 -11.11 8.15 -2.27
C GLN A 36 -11.45 7.67 -0.86
N VAL A 37 -10.43 7.32 -0.09
CA VAL A 37 -10.56 6.72 1.23
C VAL A 37 -10.12 7.66 2.34
N VAL A 38 -10.72 7.49 3.52
CA VAL A 38 -10.33 8.11 4.77
C VAL A 38 -9.90 7.04 5.78
N SER A 39 -9.32 7.44 6.92
CA SER A 39 -8.77 6.49 7.89
C SER A 39 -9.76 5.41 8.36
N CYS A 40 -11.04 5.75 8.48
CA CYS A 40 -12.08 4.82 8.94
C CYS A 40 -12.37 3.69 7.95
N ASP A 41 -12.05 3.87 6.67
CA ASP A 41 -12.28 2.86 5.63
C ASP A 41 -11.29 1.67 5.76
N PHE A 42 -10.20 1.86 6.51
CA PHE A 42 -9.23 0.79 6.80
C PHE A 42 -9.59 -0.02 8.05
N ASN A 43 -10.59 0.39 8.84
CA ASN A 43 -10.96 -0.30 10.07
C ASN A 43 -11.29 -1.77 9.80
N SER A 44 -10.77 -2.66 10.63
CA SER A 44 -10.85 -4.12 10.47
C SER A 44 -10.23 -4.65 9.17
N GLY A 45 -9.34 -3.88 8.54
CA GLY A 45 -8.54 -4.32 7.39
C GLY A 45 -7.57 -5.44 7.78
N THR A 46 -7.62 -6.56 7.06
CA THR A 46 -6.70 -7.70 7.29
C THR A 46 -5.31 -7.48 6.69
N GLN A 47 -5.19 -6.52 5.78
CA GLN A 47 -3.95 -6.19 5.10
C GLN A 47 -3.05 -5.40 6.04
N SER A 48 -1.75 -5.60 5.95
CA SER A 48 -0.78 -4.89 6.80
C SER A 48 -0.56 -3.46 6.38
N SER A 49 -0.85 -3.15 5.12
CA SER A 49 -0.74 -1.83 4.53
C SER A 49 -1.55 -1.82 3.23
N THR A 50 -2.23 -0.72 2.93
CA THR A 50 -2.95 -0.52 1.67
C THR A 50 -2.42 0.76 1.02
N PHE A 51 -1.83 0.64 -0.16
CA PHE A 51 -1.28 1.77 -0.90
C PHE A 51 -2.38 2.57 -1.61
N ASP A 52 -2.35 3.90 -1.45
CA ASP A 52 -3.25 4.84 -2.11
C ASP A 52 -2.43 5.77 -3.03
N PRO A 53 -2.47 5.56 -4.36
CA PRO A 53 -1.78 6.40 -5.33
C PRO A 53 -2.42 7.79 -5.45
N GLY A 54 -3.71 7.92 -5.14
CA GLY A 54 -4.45 9.19 -5.19
C GLY A 54 -3.99 10.18 -4.13
N ALA A 55 -3.46 9.69 -3.00
CA ALA A 55 -2.87 10.51 -1.94
C ALA A 55 -1.36 10.79 -2.12
N VAL A 56 -0.71 10.22 -3.14
CA VAL A 56 0.73 10.41 -3.39
C VAL A 56 1.03 11.85 -3.82
N THR A 57 2.09 12.43 -3.26
CA THR A 57 2.61 13.74 -3.68
C THR A 57 4.05 13.62 -4.15
N ALA A 58 4.36 14.10 -5.35
CA ALA A 58 5.73 14.23 -5.85
C ALA A 58 6.16 15.70 -5.89
N LEU A 59 7.34 15.99 -5.34
CA LEU A 59 7.97 17.31 -5.47
C LEU A 59 8.95 17.36 -6.67
N SER A 60 9.54 16.22 -7.01
CA SER A 60 10.39 16.01 -8.19
C SER A 60 10.42 14.52 -8.56
N ASP A 61 11.03 14.19 -9.70
CA ASP A 61 11.23 12.81 -10.15
C ASP A 61 12.00 11.92 -9.16
N TYR A 62 12.71 12.54 -8.21
CA TYR A 62 13.54 11.86 -7.22
C TYR A 62 13.03 12.05 -5.78
N PHE A 63 11.95 12.82 -5.58
CA PHE A 63 11.42 13.11 -4.25
C PHE A 63 9.90 12.98 -4.22
N VAL A 64 9.47 11.86 -3.64
CA VAL A 64 8.08 11.42 -3.61
C VAL A 64 7.67 11.03 -2.19
N LYS A 65 6.46 11.45 -1.82
CA LYS A 65 5.78 11.04 -0.60
C LYS A 65 4.69 10.05 -0.96
N LEU A 66 4.93 8.79 -0.61
CA LEU A 66 3.94 7.71 -0.73
C LEU A 66 3.04 7.69 0.50
N ILE A 67 1.76 7.38 0.31
CA ILE A 67 0.78 7.28 1.38
C ILE A 67 0.17 5.87 1.35
N SER A 68 0.04 5.28 2.53
CA SER A 68 -0.63 4.00 2.73
C SER A 68 -1.41 4.01 4.04
N GLY A 69 -2.58 3.38 4.07
CA GLY A 69 -3.40 3.22 5.27
C GLY A 69 -3.39 1.79 5.80
N ASP A 70 -3.59 1.64 7.11
CA ASP A 70 -3.71 0.37 7.81
C ASP A 70 -4.61 0.50 9.06
N ASP A 71 -5.04 -0.65 9.58
CA ASP A 71 -5.57 -0.79 10.94
C ASP A 71 -4.46 -1.37 11.83
N ASP A 72 -3.97 -0.55 12.76
CA ASP A 72 -2.81 -0.83 13.61
C ASP A 72 -3.02 -2.04 14.53
N ALA A 73 -4.27 -2.31 14.90
CA ALA A 73 -4.65 -3.39 15.79
C ALA A 73 -5.03 -4.67 15.02
N PHE A 74 -5.88 -4.55 14.01
CA PHE A 74 -6.44 -5.70 13.31
C PHE A 74 -5.47 -6.31 12.31
N GLY A 75 -4.76 -5.48 11.55
CA GLY A 75 -3.77 -5.93 10.58
C GLY A 75 -2.62 -6.68 11.26
N TYR A 76 -2.10 -6.16 12.37
CA TYR A 76 -1.02 -6.80 13.12
C TYR A 76 -1.44 -8.14 13.74
N ARG A 77 -2.62 -8.22 14.37
CA ARG A 77 -3.12 -9.47 15.00
C ARG A 77 -3.21 -10.62 14.01
N ASN A 78 -3.65 -10.35 12.78
CA ASN A 78 -3.73 -11.38 11.73
C ASN A 78 -2.34 -11.84 11.26
N ARG A 79 -1.33 -10.97 11.34
CA ARG A 79 0.03 -11.24 10.84
C ARG A 79 0.92 -11.99 11.82
N VAL A 80 0.63 -11.96 13.12
CA VAL A 80 1.45 -12.65 14.14
C VAL A 80 1.51 -14.17 13.90
N VAL A 81 0.49 -14.76 13.27
CA VAL A 81 0.44 -16.20 12.98
C VAL A 81 1.46 -16.61 11.90
N ASP A 82 1.71 -15.75 10.91
CA ASP A 82 2.60 -16.06 9.78
C ASP A 82 4.05 -16.38 10.19
N PRO A 83 4.75 -15.57 11.01
CA PRO A 83 6.10 -15.89 11.46
C PRO A 83 6.13 -17.10 12.37
N MET A 84 5.08 -17.35 13.17
CA MET A 84 4.99 -18.55 14.02
C MET A 84 4.95 -19.82 13.17
N VAL A 85 4.11 -19.85 12.13
CA VAL A 85 4.04 -20.97 11.18
C VAL A 85 5.36 -21.14 10.42
N HIS A 86 5.98 -20.04 9.99
CA HIS A 86 7.26 -20.08 9.30
C HIS A 86 8.38 -20.64 10.18
N MET A 87 8.45 -20.24 11.45
CA MET A 87 9.41 -20.80 12.41
C MET A 87 9.17 -22.29 12.64
N ALA A 88 7.92 -22.71 12.83
CA ALA A 88 7.55 -24.12 13.01
C ALA A 88 7.87 -24.98 11.77
N SER A 89 7.80 -24.42 10.56
CA SER A 89 8.12 -25.15 9.31
C SER A 89 9.61 -25.42 9.10
N LYS A 90 10.48 -24.85 9.95
CA LYS A 90 11.94 -24.96 9.88
C LYS A 90 12.56 -25.85 10.96
N GLU A 91 11.72 -26.47 11.79
CA GLU A 91 12.07 -27.60 12.65
C GLU A 91 12.01 -28.90 11.83
#